data_AF-A0A3P7NQ47-F1
#
_entry.id   AF-A0A3P7NQ47-F1
#
_cell.length_a   1.000
_cell.length_b   1.000
_cell.length_c   1.000
_cell.angle_alpha   90.00
_cell.angle_beta   90.00
_cell.angle_gamma   90.00
#
_symmetry.space_group_name_H-M   'P 1'
#
loop_
_entity.id
_entity.type
_entity.pdbx_description
1 polymer ?
#
loop_
_entity_poly.entity_id
_entity_poly.type
_entity_poly.pdbx_seq_one_letter_code
_entity_poly.pdbx_strand_id
1 'polypeptide(L)'
;MIYQAKEGEPVSLDLGPNIVTWGRTRNNGSEFIRYCAEGENAARCHQFINEDNVPAMPKTEAHVNKNGTLVIDSFKASDVGEYFSPDELERVGLVT
;
A
#
# COMPACT_ATOMS: atom_id res chain seq x y z
N MET A 1 -8.10 -7.20 -11.65
CA MET A 1 -6.89 -7.19 -12.51
C MET A 1 -5.86 -8.07 -11.83
N ILE A 2 -5.15 -8.95 -12.55
CA ILE A 2 -4.10 -9.78 -11.95
C ILE A 2 -2.75 -9.18 -12.37
N TYR A 3 -1.95 -8.78 -11.40
CA TYR A 3 -0.59 -8.29 -11.63
C TYR A 3 0.40 -9.39 -11.27
N GLN A 4 1.23 -9.82 -12.22
CA GLN A 4 2.27 -10.82 -11.98
C GLN A 4 3.58 -10.13 -11.63
N ALA A 5 4.05 -10.34 -10.40
CA ALA A 5 5.34 -9.87 -9.92
C ALA A 5 6.32 -11.04 -9.76
N LYS A 6 7.61 -10.76 -9.99
CA LYS A 6 8.68 -11.74 -9.85
C LYS A 6 9.42 -11.50 -8.54
N GLU A 7 9.75 -12.58 -7.83
CA GLU A 7 10.48 -12.47 -6.57
C GLU A 7 11.85 -11.78 -6.75
N GLY A 8 12.18 -10.91 -5.81
CA GLY A 8 13.40 -10.12 -5.80
C GLY A 8 13.33 -8.83 -6.61
N GLU A 9 12.37 -8.70 -7.53
CA GLU A 9 12.23 -7.51 -8.38
C GLU A 9 11.35 -6.43 -7.73
N PRO A 10 11.58 -5.14 -8.06
CA PRO A 10 10.73 -4.07 -7.57
C PRO A 10 9.35 -4.11 -8.25
N VAL A 11 8.32 -3.72 -7.51
CA VAL A 11 6.94 -3.59 -8.01
C VAL A 11 6.45 -2.18 -7.76
N SER A 12 5.86 -1.57 -8.79
CA SER A 12 5.24 -0.24 -8.69
C SER A 12 3.76 -0.34 -9.02
N LEU A 13 2.91 0.07 -8.07
CA LEU A 13 1.46 0.12 -8.22
C LEU A 13 1.00 1.58 -8.23
N ASP A 14 0.16 1.94 -9.19
CA ASP A 14 -0.29 3.31 -9.40
C ASP A 14 -1.80 3.32 -9.68
N LEU A 15 -2.55 4.00 -8.81
CA LEU A 15 -3.99 4.25 -8.95
C LEU A 15 -4.28 5.75 -9.24
N GLY A 16 -3.23 6.54 -9.48
CA GLY A 16 -3.31 7.96 -9.79
C GLY A 16 -2.80 8.89 -8.67
N PRO A 17 -2.79 10.20 -8.93
CA PRO A 17 -2.08 11.18 -8.10
C PRO A 17 -2.75 11.54 -6.76
N ASN A 18 -4.00 11.12 -6.55
CA ASN A 18 -4.77 11.46 -5.34
C ASN A 18 -4.63 10.40 -4.23
N ILE A 19 -3.71 9.45 -4.41
CA ILE A 19 -3.49 8.36 -3.48
C ILE A 19 -2.41 8.77 -2.48
N VAL A 20 -2.74 8.71 -1.19
CA VAL A 20 -1.81 8.98 -0.09
C VAL A 20 -1.58 7.70 0.71
N THR A 21 -2.61 6.87 0.83
CA THR A 21 -2.65 5.66 1.64
C THR A 21 -2.89 4.47 0.73
N TRP A 22 -2.13 3.41 0.96
CA TRP A 22 -2.34 2.11 0.35
C TRP A 22 -2.74 1.11 1.43
N GLY A 23 -3.76 0.32 1.10
CA GLY A 23 -4.18 -0.84 1.85
C GLY A 23 -3.79 -2.12 1.11
N ARG A 24 -3.58 -3.20 1.87
CA ARG A 24 -3.59 -4.55 1.32
C ARG A 24 -4.30 -5.52 2.25
N THR A 25 -4.93 -6.52 1.67
CA THR A 25 -5.50 -7.65 2.41
C THR A 25 -4.60 -8.86 2.27
N ARG A 26 -4.13 -9.38 3.40
CA ARG A 26 -3.26 -10.56 3.47
C ARG A 26 -3.60 -11.35 4.74
N ASN A 27 -3.64 -12.69 4.64
CA ASN A 27 -3.85 -13.59 5.78
C ASN A 27 -5.07 -13.20 6.66
N ASN A 28 -6.19 -12.81 6.04
CA ASN A 28 -7.44 -12.37 6.70
C ASN A 28 -7.37 -11.04 7.48
N GLY A 29 -6.36 -10.20 7.27
CA GLY A 29 -6.27 -8.86 7.85
C GLY A 29 -5.98 -7.78 6.82
N SER A 30 -6.42 -6.57 7.12
CA SER A 30 -6.06 -5.35 6.38
C SER A 30 -4.80 -4.75 6.97
N GLU A 31 -3.88 -4.36 6.09
CA GLU A 31 -2.64 -3.69 6.43
C GLU A 31 -2.50 -2.40 5.63
N PHE A 32 -1.90 -1.37 6.20
CA PHE A 32 -1.87 -0.02 5.64
C PHE A 32 -0.46 0.57 5.65
N ILE A 33 -0.13 1.29 4.58
CA ILE A 33 1.08 2.12 4.44
C ILE A 33 0.68 3.44 3.81
N ARG A 34 1.37 4.54 4.11
CA ARG A 34 1.05 5.84 3.51
C ARG A 34 2.29 6.65 3.17
N TYR A 35 2.11 7.60 2.27
CA TYR A 35 3.08 8.67 2.06
C TYR A 35 3.12 9.56 3.31
N CYS A 36 4.34 9.91 3.72
CA CYS A 36 4.61 10.83 4.82
C CYS A 36 5.56 11.92 4.34
N ALA A 37 5.35 13.14 4.81
CA ALA A 37 6.23 14.26 4.48
C ALA A 37 7.59 14.12 5.19
N GLU A 38 8.59 14.87 4.72
CA GLU A 38 9.89 14.93 5.39
C GLU A 38 9.74 15.31 6.86
N GLY A 39 10.36 14.52 7.75
CA GLY A 39 10.32 14.71 9.20
C GLY A 39 9.23 13.92 9.93
N GLU A 40 8.29 13.30 9.21
CA GLU A 40 7.35 12.35 9.81
C GLU A 40 7.96 10.96 9.96
N ASN A 41 8.06 10.47 11.20
CA ASN A 41 8.72 9.20 11.53
C ASN A 41 7.75 8.11 12.04
N ALA A 42 6.47 8.17 11.67
CA ALA A 42 5.51 7.16 12.08
C ALA A 42 5.80 5.82 11.36
N ALA A 43 5.54 4.68 12.01
CA ALA A 43 5.83 3.36 11.42
C ALA A 43 5.15 3.16 10.05
N ARG A 44 3.90 3.63 9.89
CA ARG A 44 3.13 3.60 8.64
C ARG A 44 3.74 4.37 7.45
N CYS A 45 4.79 5.14 7.68
CA CYS A 45 5.53 5.86 6.65
C CYS A 45 6.53 4.97 5.90
N HIS A 46 6.98 3.86 6.52
CA HIS A 46 8.10 3.06 6.04
C HIS A 46 7.81 1.55 6.01
N GLN A 47 6.62 1.14 6.44
CA GLN A 47 6.17 -0.26 6.40
C GLN A 47 4.66 -0.33 6.56
N PHE A 48 4.11 -1.49 6.18
CA PHE A 48 2.73 -1.84 6.46
C PHE A 48 2.49 -2.00 7.97
N ILE A 49 1.37 -1.48 8.45
CA ILE A 49 0.86 -1.66 9.81
C ILE A 49 -0.54 -2.26 9.76
N ASN A 50 -0.94 -3.01 10.79
CA ASN A 50 -2.33 -3.47 10.93
C ASN A 50 -3.23 -2.36 11.54
N GLU A 51 -4.51 -2.69 11.74
CA GLU A 51 -5.51 -1.81 12.35
C GLU A 51 -5.15 -1.35 13.77
N ASP A 52 -4.37 -2.16 14.51
CA ASP A 52 -3.86 -1.84 15.86
C ASP A 52 -2.59 -0.97 15.83
N ASN A 53 -2.18 -0.46 14.66
CA ASN A 53 -0.91 0.26 14.43
C ASN A 53 0.35 -0.57 14.73
N VAL A 54 0.27 -1.89 14.71
CA VAL A 54 1.40 -2.80 14.88
C VAL A 54 2.01 -3.10 13.50
N PRO A 55 3.36 -3.05 13.36
CA PRO A 55 4.02 -3.45 12.12
C PRO A 55 3.60 -4.84 11.62
N ALA A 56 3.27 -4.92 10.34
CA ALA A 56 2.88 -6.15 9.68
C ALA A 56 4.04 -7.16 9.64
N MET A 57 3.72 -8.45 9.83
CA MET A 57 4.68 -9.54 9.76
C MET A 57 4.22 -10.63 8.79
N PRO A 58 5.12 -11.13 7.92
CA PRO A 58 6.50 -10.70 7.70
C PRO A 58 6.60 -9.31 7.06
N LYS A 59 7.68 -8.59 7.40
CA LYS A 59 7.95 -7.24 6.91
C LYS A 59 8.08 -7.22 5.38
N THR A 60 7.47 -6.20 4.78
CA THR A 60 7.65 -5.82 3.37
C THR A 60 8.48 -4.54 3.31
N GLU A 61 9.51 -4.52 2.47
CA GLU A 61 10.26 -3.29 2.17
C GLU A 61 9.48 -2.52 1.10
N ALA A 62 8.76 -1.48 1.53
CA ALA A 62 7.91 -0.69 0.66
C ALA A 62 7.76 0.74 1.15
N HIS A 63 7.43 1.63 0.21
CA HIS A 63 7.15 3.04 0.48
C HIS A 63 6.12 3.57 -0.52
N VAL A 64 5.41 4.64 -0.13
CA VAL A 64 4.52 5.36 -1.03
C VAL A 64 5.21 6.65 -1.44
N ASN A 65 5.25 6.93 -2.73
CA ASN A 65 5.81 8.17 -3.27
C ASN A 65 4.83 9.33 -3.15
N LYS A 66 5.34 10.56 -3.25
CA LYS A 66 4.52 11.79 -3.22
C LYS A 66 3.45 11.84 -4.32
N ASN A 67 3.66 11.15 -5.44
CA ASN A 67 2.71 11.03 -6.54
C ASN A 67 1.66 9.92 -6.34
N GLY A 68 1.64 9.26 -5.18
CA GLY A 68 0.70 8.20 -4.83
C GLY A 68 1.06 6.81 -5.30
N THR A 69 2.19 6.62 -5.99
CA THR A 69 2.66 5.29 -6.38
C THR A 69 3.16 4.52 -5.15
N LEU A 70 2.67 3.29 -4.93
CA LEU A 70 3.27 2.35 -4.00
C LEU A 70 4.42 1.61 -4.68
N VAL A 71 5.57 1.61 -4.04
CA VAL A 71 6.76 0.86 -4.47
C VAL A 71 7.06 -0.20 -3.43
N ILE A 72 7.19 -1.45 -3.88
CA ILE A 72 7.77 -2.56 -3.12
C ILE A 72 9.18 -2.76 -3.67
N ASP A 73 10.20 -2.57 -2.85
CA ASP A 73 11.59 -2.52 -3.29
C ASP A 73 12.11 -3.89 -3.76
N SER A 74 11.67 -4.96 -3.09
CA SER A 74 12.02 -6.34 -3.42
C SER A 74 10.85 -7.26 -3.07
N PHE A 75 10.05 -7.59 -4.09
CA PHE A 75 8.85 -8.40 -3.94
C PHE A 75 9.15 -9.82 -3.48
N LYS A 76 8.35 -10.36 -2.57
CA LYS A 76 8.47 -11.74 -2.04
C LYS A 76 7.13 -12.45 -2.16
N ALA A 77 7.11 -13.79 -2.14
CA ALA A 77 5.84 -14.54 -2.05
C ALA A 77 4.96 -14.12 -0.87
N SER A 78 5.56 -13.62 0.21
CA SER A 78 4.81 -13.03 1.32
C SER A 78 3.99 -11.81 0.91
N ASP A 79 4.41 -11.02 -0.07
CA ASP A 79 3.74 -9.78 -0.41
C ASP A 79 2.51 -10.00 -1.29
N VAL A 80 2.22 -11.25 -1.67
CA VAL A 80 1.00 -11.60 -2.40
C VAL A 80 -0.24 -11.27 -1.55
N GLY A 81 -1.13 -10.48 -2.14
CA GLY A 81 -2.38 -10.05 -1.52
C GLY A 81 -3.20 -9.18 -2.47
N GLU A 82 -4.35 -8.71 -2.00
CA GLU A 82 -5.17 -7.75 -2.72
C GLU A 82 -4.80 -6.34 -2.29
N TYR A 83 -4.41 -5.48 -3.23
CA TYR A 83 -3.99 -4.10 -2.96
C TYR A 83 -5.12 -3.14 -3.35
N PHE A 84 -5.32 -2.12 -2.53
CA PHE A 84 -6.36 -1.10 -2.70
C PHE A 84 -5.90 0.24 -2.13
N SER A 85 -6.67 1.29 -2.34
CA SER A 85 -6.49 2.56 -1.64
C SER A 85 -7.82 3.03 -1.04
N PRO A 86 -7.85 3.40 0.26
CA PRO A 86 -9.03 4.04 0.85
C PRO A 86 -9.27 5.46 0.35
N ASP A 87 -8.30 6.06 -0.36
CA ASP A 87 -8.41 7.42 -0.92
C ASP A 87 -9.10 7.45 -2.28
N GLU A 88 -9.32 6.28 -2.90
CA GLU A 88 -10.26 6.13 -4.00
C GLU A 88 -11.68 6.31 -3.45
N LEU A 89 -12.11 7.56 -3.22
CA LEU A 89 -13.46 7.90 -2.73
C LEU A 89 -14.52 7.04 -3.45
N GLU A 90 -15.46 6.50 -2.65
CA GLU A 90 -16.69 5.87 -3.12
C GLU A 90 -17.24 6.68 -4.28
N ARG A 91 -17.44 6.03 -5.44
CA ARG A 91 -18.04 6.66 -6.62
C ARG A 91 -19.39 7.25 -6.23
N VAL A 92 -19.45 8.54 -5.93
CA VAL A 92 -20.72 9.24 -5.72
C VAL A 92 -21.46 9.22 -7.06
N GLY A 93 -22.40 8.29 -7.19
CA GLY A 93 -23.29 8.21 -8.34
C GLY A 93 -24.29 9.35 -8.29
N LEU A 94 -24.10 10.37 -9.13
CA LEU A 94 -25.17 11.32 -9.43
C LEU A 94 -26.18 10.62 -10.32
N VAL A 95 -27.34 10.28 -9.77
CA VAL A 95 -28.53 9.89 -10.52
C VAL A 95 -29.38 11.13 -10.77
N THR A 96 -29.80 11.35 -12.03
CA THR A 96 -30.81 12.34 -12.43
C THR A 96 -32.18 11.71 -12.45
#